data_AF-A0A2N0R7Z6-F1
#
_entry.id   AF-A0A2N0R7Z6-F1
#
_cell.length_a   1.000
_cell.length_b   1.000
_cell.length_c   1.000
_cell.angle_alpha   90.00
_cell.angle_beta   90.00
_cell.angle_gamma   90.00
#
_symmetry.space_group_name_H-M   'P 1'
#
loop_
_entity.id
_entity.type
_entity.pdbx_description
1 polymer ?
#
loop_
_entity_poly.entity_id
_entity_poly.type
_entity_poly.pdbx_seq_one_letter_code
_entity_poly.pdbx_strand_id
1 'polypeptide(L)'
;MIYNRLITFSSPEEIRSAVIVFLRLPLDKRLLSLSSEIEQLLDLLLEMFEEDQWKEQTKLICDDVEFSCGSITQFKASILENLPISNRGRLLRRFLAFRFLFGLKSTFSILDVIEPEIINSLPDLFRDSLTVFKIRDETNYTDLYNYVLFLDYALDDESQLRNAKDTIEEIVNKLTHLHGRIVDMRAAFMERTKAKDLIQRLYMRLYYVTSHRRGKVQTSILSYKNNQMDVDKEENR
;
A
#
# COMPACT_ATOMS: atom_id res chain seq x y z
N MET A 1 -16.27 25.29 8.59
CA MET A 1 -15.58 25.81 7.38
C MET A 1 -14.50 26.78 7.83
N ILE A 2 -13.29 26.31 8.06
CA ILE A 2 -12.14 27.18 8.29
C ILE A 2 -11.74 27.71 6.91
N TYR A 3 -11.94 29.00 6.68
CA TYR A 3 -11.48 29.68 5.48
C TYR A 3 -9.95 29.62 5.46
N ASN A 4 -9.38 28.84 4.54
CA ASN A 4 -7.96 28.78 4.22
C ASN A 4 -7.48 30.14 3.69
N ARG A 5 -7.13 31.03 4.60
CA ARG A 5 -6.24 32.16 4.34
C ARG A 5 -4.98 31.88 5.14
N LEU A 6 -3.89 31.45 4.49
CA LEU A 6 -2.49 31.71 4.86
C LEU A 6 -1.45 30.73 4.29
N ILE A 7 -1.80 29.89 3.29
CA ILE A 7 -0.75 29.20 2.53
C ILE A 7 -1.00 29.42 1.04
N THR A 8 -0.43 30.51 0.53
CA THR A 8 -0.30 30.73 -0.91
C THR A 8 1.08 30.24 -1.32
N PHE A 9 1.12 29.16 -2.10
CA PHE A 9 2.35 28.74 -2.75
C PHE A 9 2.47 29.45 -4.09
N SER A 10 3.66 29.96 -4.38
CA SER A 10 3.96 30.76 -5.56
C SER A 10 4.49 29.91 -6.72
N SER A 11 4.95 28.69 -6.43
CA SER A 11 5.48 27.78 -7.45
C SER A 11 5.30 26.29 -7.09
N PRO A 12 5.36 25.38 -8.09
CA PRO A 12 5.33 23.94 -7.85
C PRO A 12 6.46 23.44 -6.93
N GLU A 13 7.63 24.09 -6.96
CA GLU A 13 8.76 23.76 -6.09
C GLU A 13 8.46 24.04 -4.61
N GLU A 14 7.73 25.11 -4.31
CA GLU A 14 7.32 25.42 -2.94
C GLU A 14 6.29 24.39 -2.43
N ILE A 15 5.32 24.01 -3.28
CA ILE A 15 4.33 22.96 -2.96
C ILE A 15 5.06 21.65 -2.69
N ARG A 16 5.98 21.24 -3.57
CA ARG A 16 6.79 20.03 -3.40
C ARG A 16 7.58 20.07 -2.10
N SER A 17 8.25 21.18 -1.81
CA SER A 17 9.00 21.36 -0.56
C SER A 17 8.11 21.18 0.67
N ALA A 18 6.89 21.73 0.64
CA ALA A 18 5.90 21.54 1.70
C ALA A 18 5.48 20.07 1.83
N VAL A 19 5.16 19.39 0.72
CA VAL A 19 4.84 17.95 0.71
C VAL A 19 5.93 17.14 1.41
N ILE A 20 7.20 17.38 1.07
CA ILE A 20 8.33 16.68 1.68
C ILE A 20 8.43 16.94 3.19
N VAL A 21 8.18 18.16 3.64
CA VAL A 21 8.15 18.48 5.09
C VAL A 21 7.02 17.72 5.78
N PHE A 22 5.80 17.79 5.24
CA PHE A 22 4.63 17.14 5.83
C PHE A 22 4.74 15.61 5.85
N LEU A 23 5.35 15.00 4.84
CA LEU A 23 5.63 13.55 4.84
C LEU A 23 6.60 13.12 5.94
N ARG A 24 7.45 14.03 6.42
CA ARG A 24 8.42 13.74 7.50
C ARG A 24 7.88 14.00 8.90
N LEU A 25 6.88 14.87 9.05
CA LEU A 25 6.32 15.17 10.38
C LEU A 25 5.88 13.91 11.15
N PRO A 26 5.24 12.90 10.53
CA PRO A 26 4.86 11.66 11.22
C PRO A 26 6.04 10.82 11.74
N LEU A 27 7.27 11.09 11.30
CA LEU A 27 8.47 10.43 11.85
C LEU A 27 8.73 10.88 13.31
N ASP A 28 8.23 12.04 13.70
CA ASP A 28 8.22 12.48 15.09
C ASP A 28 7.01 11.89 15.82
N LYS A 29 7.25 10.93 16.71
CA LYS A 29 6.20 10.27 17.50
C LYS A 29 5.36 11.23 18.34
N ARG A 30 5.87 12.43 18.63
CA ARG A 30 5.11 13.47 19.37
C ARG A 30 3.98 14.06 18.54
N LEU A 31 4.06 13.95 17.21
CA LEU A 31 3.08 14.49 16.27
C LEU A 31 2.04 13.45 15.81
N LEU A 32 2.06 12.23 16.35
CA LEU A 32 1.10 11.17 15.98
C LEU A 32 -0.37 11.59 16.20
N SER A 33 -0.63 12.45 17.18
CA SER A 33 -1.96 13.00 17.44
C SER A 33 -2.48 13.91 16.32
N LEU A 34 -1.59 14.36 15.43
CA LEU A 34 -1.90 15.23 14.29
C LEU A 34 -1.90 14.46 12.95
N SER A 35 -1.86 13.13 12.98
CA SER A 35 -1.76 12.30 11.77
C SER A 35 -2.88 12.57 10.78
N SER A 36 -4.12 12.71 11.26
CA SER A 36 -5.28 13.01 10.42
C SER A 36 -5.17 14.39 9.76
N GLU A 37 -4.69 15.40 10.48
CA GLU A 37 -4.51 16.76 9.96
C GLU A 37 -3.37 16.81 8.95
N ILE A 38 -2.27 16.08 9.22
CA ILE A 38 -1.16 15.93 8.28
C ILE A 38 -1.64 15.25 7.00
N GLU A 39 -2.43 14.18 7.09
CA GLU A 39 -2.99 13.48 5.93
C GLU A 39 -3.88 14.42 5.09
N GLN A 40 -4.76 15.20 5.72
CA GLN A 40 -5.63 16.15 5.04
C GLN A 40 -4.84 17.29 4.37
N LEU A 41 -3.81 17.81 5.03
CA LEU A 41 -2.95 18.84 4.45
C LEU A 41 -2.13 18.31 3.28
N LEU A 42 -1.60 17.09 3.40
CA LEU A 42 -0.92 16.42 2.28
C LEU A 42 -1.87 16.27 1.10
N ASP A 43 -3.11 15.85 1.32
CA ASP A 43 -4.10 15.71 0.25
C ASP A 43 -4.33 17.04 -0.48
N LEU A 44 -4.57 18.12 0.26
CA LEU A 44 -4.72 19.46 -0.31
C LEU A 44 -3.49 19.89 -1.11
N LEU A 45 -2.27 19.67 -0.58
CA LEU A 45 -1.03 20.01 -1.27
C LEU A 45 -0.85 19.21 -2.56
N LEU A 46 -1.15 17.91 -2.54
CA LEU A 46 -1.05 17.07 -3.73
C LEU A 46 -2.05 17.53 -4.80
N GLU A 47 -3.25 17.97 -4.44
CA GLU A 47 -4.26 18.50 -5.37
C GLU A 47 -3.91 19.90 -5.94
N MET A 48 -2.95 20.62 -5.36
CA MET A 48 -2.51 21.92 -5.90
C MET A 48 -1.68 21.81 -7.18
N PHE A 49 -1.12 20.65 -7.50
CA PHE A 49 -0.39 20.46 -8.76
C PHE A 49 -1.35 20.40 -9.95
N GLU A 50 -0.98 21.03 -11.06
CA GLU A 50 -1.73 20.90 -12.31
C GLU A 50 -1.55 19.49 -12.91
N GLU A 51 -2.54 19.01 -13.68
CA GLU A 51 -2.54 17.65 -14.23
C GLU A 51 -1.36 17.37 -15.18
N ASP A 52 -0.93 18.36 -15.95
CA ASP A 52 0.21 18.29 -16.86
C ASP A 52 1.55 18.23 -16.11
N GLN A 53 1.63 18.83 -14.92
CA GLN A 53 2.81 18.85 -14.06
C GLN A 53 2.90 17.62 -13.15
N TRP A 54 1.76 17.00 -12.81
CA TRP A 54 1.66 15.96 -11.78
C TRP A 54 2.64 14.81 -11.98
N LYS A 55 2.83 14.38 -13.22
CA LYS A 55 3.75 13.29 -13.58
C LYS A 55 5.20 13.60 -13.21
N GLU A 56 5.68 14.79 -13.56
CA GLU A 56 7.04 15.23 -13.26
C GLU A 56 7.21 15.45 -11.75
N GLN A 57 6.25 16.13 -11.12
CA GLN A 57 6.28 16.44 -9.70
C GLN A 57 6.27 15.18 -8.83
N THR A 58 5.49 14.15 -9.21
CA THR A 58 5.51 12.86 -8.51
C THR A 58 6.89 12.21 -8.55
N LYS A 59 7.59 12.25 -9.70
CA LYS A 59 8.95 11.72 -9.81
C LYS A 59 9.90 12.48 -8.89
N LEU A 60 9.84 13.81 -8.91
CA LEU A 60 10.68 14.67 -8.07
C LEU A 60 10.41 14.46 -6.58
N ILE A 61 9.14 14.33 -6.16
CA ILE A 61 8.76 14.00 -4.78
C ILE A 61 9.40 12.66 -4.38
N CYS A 62 9.32 11.63 -5.23
CA CYS A 62 9.93 10.35 -4.93
C CYS A 62 11.46 10.43 -4.78
N ASP A 63 12.12 11.17 -5.67
CA ASP A 63 13.57 11.38 -5.61
C ASP A 63 13.96 12.09 -4.29
N ASP A 64 13.22 13.13 -3.91
CA ASP A 64 13.46 13.89 -2.68
C ASP A 64 13.18 13.06 -1.41
N VAL A 65 12.13 12.23 -1.42
CA VAL A 65 11.82 11.31 -0.33
C VAL A 65 12.96 10.29 -0.17
N GLU A 66 13.39 9.64 -1.25
CA GLU A 66 14.48 8.66 -1.21
C GLU A 66 15.79 9.25 -0.72
N PHE A 67 16.15 10.42 -1.24
CA PHE A 67 17.34 11.14 -0.79
C PHE A 67 17.30 11.41 0.71
N SER A 68 16.12 11.72 1.24
CA SER A 68 15.97 12.14 2.63
C SER A 68 15.83 11.03 3.67
N CYS A 69 15.19 9.90 3.33
CA CYS A 69 14.99 8.79 4.25
C CYS A 69 16.24 7.91 4.41
N GLY A 70 17.18 8.00 3.46
CA GLY A 70 18.35 7.14 3.42
C GLY A 70 17.98 5.66 3.31
N SER A 71 18.74 4.81 3.98
CA SER A 71 18.59 3.34 3.95
C SER A 71 17.65 2.78 5.03
N ILE A 72 17.07 3.61 5.90
CA ILE A 72 16.27 3.16 7.05
C ILE A 72 14.86 2.77 6.59
N THR A 73 14.57 1.46 6.62
CA THR A 73 13.29 0.88 6.18
C THR A 73 12.08 1.36 6.99
N GLN A 74 12.27 1.60 8.30
CA GLN A 74 11.20 2.07 9.18
C GLN A 74 10.70 3.46 8.78
N PHE A 75 11.59 4.38 8.41
CA PHE A 75 11.19 5.72 7.96
C PHE A 75 10.45 5.67 6.63
N LYS A 76 10.90 4.81 5.71
CA LYS A 76 10.21 4.54 4.45
C LYS A 76 8.79 4.01 4.69
N ALA A 77 8.63 3.06 5.60
CA ALA A 77 7.32 2.54 6.00
C ALA A 77 6.41 3.62 6.58
N SER A 78 6.91 4.41 7.53
CA SER A 78 6.12 5.50 8.12
C SER A 78 5.69 6.55 7.10
N ILE A 79 6.51 6.87 6.09
CA ILE A 79 6.07 7.79 5.01
C ILE A 79 4.91 7.20 4.22
N LEU A 80 4.99 5.93 3.81
CA LEU A 80 3.94 5.29 3.03
C LEU A 80 2.61 5.22 3.78
N GLU A 81 2.67 4.93 5.08
CA GLU A 81 1.50 4.86 5.97
C GLU A 81 0.77 6.20 6.13
N ASN A 82 1.49 7.32 6.02
CA ASN A 82 0.94 8.67 6.22
C ASN A 82 0.58 9.39 4.91
N LEU A 83 0.76 8.76 3.75
CA LEU A 83 0.26 9.29 2.50
C LEU A 83 -1.28 9.27 2.47
N PRO A 84 -1.94 10.26 1.85
CA PRO A 84 -3.40 10.32 1.82
C PRO A 84 -4.02 9.19 0.99
N ILE A 85 -5.26 8.83 1.33
CA ILE A 85 -6.04 7.80 0.61
C ILE A 85 -6.64 8.27 -0.72
N SER A 86 -6.41 9.52 -1.12
CA SER A 86 -6.87 10.08 -2.40
C SER A 86 -6.23 9.39 -3.61
N ASN A 87 -6.69 9.71 -4.82
CA ASN A 87 -6.12 9.12 -6.05
C ASN A 87 -4.64 9.46 -6.20
N ARG A 88 -4.27 10.73 -6.02
CA ARG A 88 -2.88 11.19 -6.07
C ARG A 88 -2.04 10.58 -4.94
N GLY A 89 -2.59 10.52 -3.73
CA GLY A 89 -1.94 9.90 -2.57
C GLY A 89 -1.67 8.41 -2.77
N ARG A 90 -2.66 7.64 -3.24
CA ARG A 90 -2.50 6.19 -3.54
C ARG A 90 -1.51 5.94 -4.66
N LEU A 91 -1.55 6.73 -5.73
CA LEU A 91 -0.58 6.63 -6.84
C LEU A 91 0.86 6.87 -6.34
N LEU A 92 1.06 7.94 -5.58
CA LEU A 92 2.35 8.28 -4.99
C LEU A 92 2.83 7.19 -4.02
N ARG A 93 1.95 6.68 -3.17
CA ARG A 93 2.24 5.58 -2.23
C ARG A 93 2.71 4.34 -2.97
N ARG A 94 1.96 3.96 -4.02
CA ARG A 94 2.29 2.80 -4.83
C ARG A 94 3.62 2.97 -5.55
N PHE A 95 3.88 4.14 -6.12
CA PHE A 95 5.15 4.39 -6.82
C PHE A 95 6.35 4.40 -5.88
N LEU A 96 6.26 5.06 -4.72
CA LEU A 96 7.29 4.98 -3.68
C LEU A 96 7.52 3.54 -3.20
N ALA A 97 6.45 2.76 -3.03
CA ALA A 97 6.57 1.36 -2.62
C ALA A 97 7.35 0.50 -3.63
N PHE A 98 7.07 0.65 -4.93
CA PHE A 98 7.86 0.02 -5.99
C PHE A 98 9.33 0.44 -5.92
N ARG A 99 9.61 1.75 -5.82
CA ARG A 99 10.99 2.21 -5.75
C ARG A 99 11.71 1.72 -4.48
N PHE A 100 11.02 1.60 -3.35
CA PHE A 100 11.60 1.05 -2.12
C PHE A 100 11.90 -0.45 -2.21
N LEU A 101 11.13 -1.22 -2.98
CA LEU A 101 11.35 -2.64 -3.21
C LEU A 101 12.57 -2.92 -4.08
N PHE A 102 12.77 -2.13 -5.15
CA PHE A 102 13.82 -2.37 -6.14
C PHE A 102 15.05 -1.45 -5.96
N GLY A 103 14.93 -0.40 -5.15
CA GLY A 103 15.96 0.59 -4.86
C GLY A 103 16.33 1.48 -6.05
N LEU A 104 17.35 2.33 -5.86
CA LEU A 104 17.84 3.31 -6.85
C LEU A 104 18.29 2.71 -8.20
N LYS A 105 18.43 1.39 -8.30
CA LYS A 105 18.80 0.70 -9.55
C LYS A 105 17.63 0.58 -10.53
N SER A 106 16.40 0.80 -10.08
CA SER A 106 15.24 0.71 -10.95
C SER A 106 15.01 1.99 -11.74
N THR A 107 14.94 1.88 -13.06
CA THR A 107 14.63 2.98 -13.99
C THR A 107 13.12 3.23 -14.12
N PHE A 108 12.32 2.88 -13.11
CA PHE A 108 10.87 2.91 -13.24
C PHE A 108 10.35 4.34 -13.44
N SER A 109 9.51 4.49 -14.44
CA SER A 109 8.66 5.66 -14.67
C SER A 109 7.37 5.54 -13.86
N ILE A 110 6.69 6.66 -13.62
CA ILE A 110 5.34 6.63 -13.04
C ILE A 110 4.34 5.88 -13.94
N LEU A 111 4.57 5.89 -15.25
CA LEU A 111 3.72 5.17 -16.21
C LEU A 111 3.77 3.66 -15.95
N ASP A 112 4.93 3.15 -15.56
CA ASP A 112 5.11 1.74 -15.27
C ASP A 112 4.25 1.29 -14.08
N VAL A 113 3.91 2.20 -13.15
CA VAL A 113 3.02 1.90 -12.01
C VAL A 113 1.54 1.96 -12.39
N ILE A 114 1.21 2.75 -13.40
CA ILE A 114 -0.15 2.81 -13.95
C ILE A 114 -0.41 1.61 -14.86
N GLU A 115 0.64 1.02 -15.43
CA GLU A 115 0.55 -0.15 -16.27
C GLU A 115 0.77 -1.45 -15.49
N PRO A 116 0.04 -2.53 -15.82
CA PRO A 116 0.14 -3.79 -15.09
C PRO A 116 1.49 -4.50 -15.28
N GLU A 117 2.30 -4.10 -16.27
CA GLU A 117 3.54 -4.79 -16.64
C GLU A 117 4.59 -4.79 -15.53
N ILE A 118 4.65 -3.73 -14.70
CA ILE A 118 5.59 -3.67 -13.58
C ILE A 118 5.34 -4.79 -12.55
N ILE A 119 4.10 -5.28 -12.43
CA ILE A 119 3.75 -6.36 -11.50
C ILE A 119 4.53 -7.63 -11.86
N ASN A 120 4.82 -7.85 -13.14
CA ASN A 120 5.57 -9.02 -13.61
C ASN A 120 7.04 -9.04 -13.14
N SER A 121 7.56 -7.91 -12.65
CA SER A 121 8.89 -7.84 -12.03
C SER A 121 8.89 -8.22 -10.54
N LEU A 122 7.74 -8.19 -9.86
CA LEU A 122 7.65 -8.47 -8.42
C LEU A 122 8.06 -9.90 -8.02
N PRO A 123 7.82 -10.96 -8.82
CA PRO A 123 8.32 -12.29 -8.50
C PRO A 123 9.85 -12.37 -8.39
N ASP A 124 10.59 -11.48 -9.06
CA ASP A 124 12.05 -11.41 -8.96
C ASP A 124 12.52 -10.99 -7.56
N LEU A 125 11.68 -10.29 -6.79
CA LEU A 125 11.98 -9.91 -5.41
C LEU A 125 12.19 -11.11 -4.48
N PHE A 126 11.62 -12.27 -4.84
CA PHE A 126 11.74 -13.50 -4.08
C PHE A 126 12.86 -14.41 -4.59
N ARG A 127 13.50 -14.04 -5.71
CA ARG A 127 14.67 -14.76 -6.24
C ARG A 127 15.90 -14.42 -5.38
N ASP A 128 16.98 -15.17 -5.60
CA ASP A 128 18.12 -15.28 -4.68
C ASP A 128 18.84 -13.97 -4.30
N SER A 129 18.54 -12.85 -4.96
CA SER A 129 19.19 -11.55 -4.79
C SER A 129 18.69 -10.72 -3.59
N LEU A 130 17.45 -10.91 -3.12
CA LEU A 130 16.89 -10.17 -1.97
C LEU A 130 16.82 -11.06 -0.74
N THR A 131 17.72 -10.85 0.21
CA THR A 131 17.83 -11.63 1.45
C THR A 131 16.62 -11.50 2.36
N VAL A 132 15.84 -10.41 2.23
CA VAL A 132 14.76 -10.08 3.18
C VAL A 132 13.58 -11.05 3.12
N PHE A 133 13.24 -11.59 1.94
CA PHE A 133 12.16 -12.57 1.78
C PHE A 133 12.61 -14.02 2.03
N LYS A 134 13.79 -14.23 2.63
CA LYS A 134 14.28 -15.55 3.01
C LYS A 134 14.46 -15.63 4.52
N ILE A 135 13.73 -16.56 5.15
CA ILE A 135 13.89 -16.84 6.57
C ILE A 135 15.23 -17.55 6.80
N ARG A 136 16.03 -16.99 7.69
CA ARG A 136 17.32 -17.45 8.19
C ARG A 136 17.36 -17.20 9.71
N ASP A 137 18.40 -17.67 10.38
CA ASP A 137 18.53 -17.53 11.83
C ASP A 137 18.68 -16.05 12.24
N GLU A 138 19.33 -15.26 11.39
CA GLU A 138 19.62 -13.84 11.55
C GLU A 138 18.54 -12.91 10.93
N THR A 139 17.37 -13.43 10.54
CA THR A 139 16.33 -12.61 9.89
C THR A 139 15.86 -11.47 10.79
N ASN A 140 15.97 -10.23 10.28
CA ASN A 140 15.33 -9.07 10.87
C ASN A 140 13.84 -9.04 10.51
N TYR A 141 12.99 -9.46 11.44
CA TYR A 141 11.55 -9.51 11.24
C TYR A 141 10.88 -8.14 11.12
N THR A 142 11.51 -7.07 11.64
CA THR A 142 11.03 -5.70 11.44
C THR A 142 11.24 -5.26 10.00
N ASP A 143 12.40 -5.58 9.41
CA ASP A 143 12.63 -5.31 7.99
C ASP A 143 11.72 -6.16 7.11
N LEU A 144 11.57 -7.45 7.43
CA LEU A 144 10.62 -8.31 6.71
C LEU A 144 9.20 -7.73 6.72
N TYR A 145 8.72 -7.28 7.89
CA TYR A 145 7.42 -6.60 7.99
C TYR A 145 7.35 -5.38 7.06
N ASN A 146 8.36 -4.50 7.08
CA ASN A 146 8.38 -3.29 6.25
C ASN A 146 8.42 -3.62 4.75
N TYR A 147 9.19 -4.62 4.31
CA TYR A 147 9.23 -5.02 2.90
C TYR A 147 7.93 -5.69 2.44
N VAL A 148 7.27 -6.45 3.31
CA VAL A 148 5.92 -6.98 3.03
C VAL A 148 4.91 -5.83 2.94
N LEU A 149 5.04 -4.80 3.78
CA LEU A 149 4.21 -3.59 3.70
C LEU A 149 4.44 -2.83 2.39
N PHE A 150 5.68 -2.73 1.91
CA PHE A 150 5.95 -2.14 0.60
C PHE A 150 5.32 -2.97 -0.52
N LEU A 151 5.43 -4.30 -0.46
CA LEU A 151 4.78 -5.18 -1.42
C LEU A 151 3.25 -5.03 -1.40
N ASP A 152 2.68 -4.89 -0.21
CA ASP A 152 1.24 -4.62 -0.03
C ASP A 152 0.82 -3.34 -0.77
N TYR A 153 1.50 -2.22 -0.51
CA TYR A 153 1.20 -0.94 -1.16
C TYR A 153 1.49 -0.94 -2.67
N ALA A 154 2.49 -1.68 -3.13
CA ALA A 154 2.76 -1.87 -4.56
C ALA A 154 1.60 -2.61 -5.28
N LEU A 155 0.88 -3.46 -4.54
CA LEU A 155 -0.23 -4.31 -5.00
C LEU A 155 -1.61 -3.79 -4.54
N ASP A 156 -1.78 -2.46 -4.43
CA ASP A 156 -3.04 -1.84 -3.97
C ASP A 156 -4.12 -1.76 -5.07
N ASP A 157 -3.73 -1.75 -6.36
CA ASP A 157 -4.66 -1.59 -7.49
C ASP A 157 -5.27 -2.92 -7.95
N GLU A 158 -6.46 -3.25 -7.43
CA GLU A 158 -7.20 -4.47 -7.79
C GLU A 158 -7.44 -4.65 -9.30
N SER A 159 -7.58 -3.56 -10.07
CA SER A 159 -7.86 -3.66 -11.51
C SER A 159 -6.67 -4.27 -12.24
N GLN A 160 -5.45 -3.87 -11.86
CA GLN A 160 -4.23 -4.41 -12.42
C GLN A 160 -3.94 -5.82 -11.92
N LEU A 161 -4.22 -6.12 -10.65
CA LEU A 161 -4.07 -7.47 -10.09
C LEU A 161 -4.88 -8.51 -10.88
N ARG A 162 -6.07 -8.15 -11.35
CA ARG A 162 -6.92 -9.04 -12.16
C ARG A 162 -6.32 -9.34 -13.53
N ASN A 163 -5.61 -8.38 -14.11
CA ASN A 163 -4.94 -8.53 -15.41
C ASN A 163 -3.65 -9.33 -15.32
N ALA A 164 -3.00 -9.37 -14.15
CA ALA A 164 -1.74 -10.09 -13.90
C ALA A 164 -1.94 -11.38 -13.08
N LYS A 165 -3.04 -12.12 -13.32
CA LYS A 165 -3.49 -13.23 -12.45
C LYS A 165 -2.40 -14.27 -12.16
N ASP A 166 -1.70 -14.75 -13.19
CA ASP A 166 -0.68 -15.81 -13.05
C ASP A 166 0.50 -15.34 -12.18
N THR A 167 0.94 -14.10 -12.39
CA THR A 167 1.98 -13.45 -11.59
C THR A 167 1.56 -13.30 -10.13
N ILE A 168 0.30 -12.91 -9.88
CA ILE A 168 -0.22 -12.79 -8.51
C ILE A 168 -0.34 -14.16 -7.84
N GLU A 169 -0.72 -15.21 -8.56
CA GLU A 169 -0.75 -16.58 -8.03
C GLU A 169 0.66 -17.06 -7.64
N GLU A 170 1.68 -16.74 -8.44
CA GLU A 170 3.08 -16.98 -8.08
C GLU A 170 3.45 -16.26 -6.78
N ILE A 171 3.13 -14.97 -6.65
CA ILE A 171 3.41 -14.18 -5.43
C ILE A 171 2.68 -14.78 -4.21
N VAL A 172 1.42 -15.18 -4.35
CA VAL A 172 0.62 -15.83 -3.29
C VAL A 172 1.30 -17.12 -2.82
N ASN A 173 1.77 -17.96 -3.75
CA ASN A 173 2.47 -19.19 -3.41
C ASN A 173 3.77 -18.91 -2.64
N LYS A 174 4.54 -17.90 -3.07
CA LYS A 174 5.78 -17.49 -2.38
C LYS A 174 5.52 -16.92 -0.99
N LEU A 175 4.50 -16.08 -0.82
CA LEU A 175 4.10 -15.55 0.48
C LEU A 175 3.57 -16.64 1.42
N THR A 176 2.81 -17.61 0.90
CA THR A 176 2.31 -18.76 1.67
C THR A 176 3.47 -19.62 2.17
N HIS A 177 4.45 -19.89 1.30
CA HIS A 177 5.68 -20.59 1.68
C HIS A 177 6.46 -19.81 2.74
N LEU A 178 6.64 -18.50 2.55
CA LEU A 178 7.32 -17.61 3.49
C LEU A 178 6.66 -17.62 4.87
N HIS A 179 5.33 -17.49 4.92
CA HIS A 179 4.54 -17.58 6.14
C HIS A 179 4.73 -18.92 6.87
N GLY A 180 4.73 -20.04 6.13
CA GLY A 180 4.91 -21.38 6.68
C GLY A 180 6.28 -21.60 7.32
N ARG A 181 7.32 -20.89 6.85
CA ARG A 181 8.69 -20.99 7.39
C ARG A 181 8.89 -20.21 8.68
N ILE A 182 8.04 -19.23 9.00
CA ILE A 182 8.15 -18.45 10.24
C ILE A 182 7.59 -19.28 11.40
N VAL A 183 8.50 -19.85 12.21
CA VAL A 183 8.16 -20.54 13.46
C VAL A 183 7.90 -19.49 14.54
N ASP A 184 6.64 -19.37 14.94
CA ASP A 184 6.20 -18.44 15.98
C ASP A 184 5.94 -19.21 17.29
N MET A 185 6.93 -19.25 18.17
CA MET A 185 6.72 -19.60 19.58
C MET A 185 6.17 -18.35 20.29
N ARG A 186 4.85 -18.20 20.24
CA ARG A 186 3.97 -17.19 20.87
C ARG A 186 4.62 -16.22 21.88
N ALA A 187 4.18 -14.96 21.86
CA ALA A 187 4.37 -13.89 22.86
C ALA A 187 5.82 -13.45 23.18
N ALA A 188 6.83 -14.30 23.02
CA ALA A 188 8.24 -13.94 23.23
C ALA A 188 8.86 -13.19 22.03
N PHE A 189 8.23 -13.24 20.84
CA PHE A 189 8.73 -12.64 19.60
C PHE A 189 7.66 -11.84 18.85
N MET A 190 7.28 -10.67 19.40
CA MET A 190 6.22 -9.83 18.82
C MET A 190 6.47 -9.43 17.36
N GLU A 191 7.70 -9.15 16.95
CA GLU A 191 8.02 -8.78 15.56
C GLU A 191 7.74 -9.93 14.59
N ARG A 192 8.00 -11.18 15.00
CA ARG A 192 7.71 -12.38 14.20
C ARG A 192 6.22 -12.53 13.98
N THR A 193 5.44 -12.40 15.04
CA THR A 193 3.98 -12.47 14.97
C THR A 193 3.42 -11.37 14.06
N LYS A 194 3.90 -10.14 14.17
CA LYS A 194 3.49 -9.02 13.30
C LYS A 194 3.80 -9.26 11.83
N ALA A 195 5.03 -9.67 11.51
CA ALA A 195 5.43 -9.98 10.13
C ALA A 195 4.58 -11.11 9.57
N LYS A 196 4.38 -12.18 10.34
CA LYS A 196 3.60 -13.34 9.94
C LYS A 196 2.13 -12.98 9.67
N ASP A 197 1.51 -12.20 10.55
CA ASP A 197 0.13 -11.72 10.37
C ASP A 197 -0.03 -10.84 9.12
N LEU A 198 0.90 -9.92 8.87
CA LEU A 198 0.86 -9.08 7.67
C LEU A 198 1.00 -9.90 6.38
N ILE A 199 1.94 -10.87 6.36
CA ILE A 199 2.09 -11.79 5.23
C ILE A 199 0.79 -12.56 4.98
N GLN A 200 0.14 -13.03 6.06
CA GLN A 200 -1.13 -13.73 5.98
C GLN A 200 -2.25 -12.87 5.39
N ARG A 201 -2.40 -11.63 5.88
CA ARG A 201 -3.38 -10.69 5.34
C ARG A 201 -3.15 -10.41 3.87
N LEU A 202 -1.89 -10.21 3.47
CA LEU A 202 -1.54 -9.92 2.08
C LEU A 202 -1.87 -11.09 1.14
N TYR A 203 -1.38 -12.31 1.39
CA TYR A 203 -1.65 -13.41 0.46
C TYR A 203 -3.13 -13.78 0.41
N MET A 204 -3.88 -13.64 1.52
CA MET A 204 -5.32 -13.88 1.53
C MET A 204 -6.05 -12.83 0.67
N ARG A 205 -5.71 -11.54 0.79
CA ARG A 205 -6.28 -10.49 -0.07
C ARG A 205 -6.03 -10.79 -1.53
N LEU A 206 -4.77 -11.05 -1.90
CA LEU A 206 -4.38 -11.34 -3.28
C LEU A 206 -5.11 -12.57 -3.83
N TYR A 207 -5.22 -13.65 -3.04
CA TYR A 207 -5.98 -14.84 -3.42
C TYR A 207 -7.45 -14.53 -3.70
N TYR A 208 -8.11 -13.71 -2.89
CA TYR A 208 -9.52 -13.35 -3.11
C TYR A 208 -9.73 -12.47 -4.35
N VAL A 209 -8.82 -11.53 -4.61
CA VAL A 209 -8.89 -10.66 -5.80
C VAL A 209 -8.79 -11.47 -7.08
N THR A 210 -7.89 -12.46 -7.14
CA THR A 210 -7.66 -13.28 -8.35
C THR A 210 -8.67 -14.41 -8.52
N SER A 211 -9.14 -15.01 -7.41
CA SER A 211 -10.01 -16.20 -7.44
C SER A 211 -11.45 -15.91 -7.86
N HIS A 212 -11.86 -14.66 -8.08
CA HIS A 212 -13.24 -14.23 -8.40
C HIS A 212 -14.31 -14.76 -7.42
N ARG A 213 -13.91 -15.33 -6.28
CA ARG A 213 -14.80 -15.75 -5.19
C ARG A 213 -15.19 -14.53 -4.37
N ARG A 214 -15.84 -13.54 -4.99
CA ARG A 214 -16.88 -12.83 -4.25
C ARG A 214 -17.89 -13.91 -3.92
N GLY A 215 -17.85 -14.39 -2.68
CA GLY A 215 -18.82 -15.37 -2.20
C GLY A 215 -20.18 -14.91 -2.68
N LYS A 216 -20.99 -15.84 -3.20
CA LYS A 216 -22.43 -15.62 -3.42
C LYS A 216 -22.87 -14.73 -2.26
N VAL A 217 -23.26 -13.49 -2.57
CA VAL A 217 -23.72 -12.52 -1.59
C VAL A 217 -24.59 -13.33 -0.65
N GLN A 218 -24.19 -13.46 0.62
CA GLN A 218 -25.07 -14.02 1.62
C GLN A 218 -26.31 -13.16 1.52
N THR A 219 -27.34 -13.70 0.87
CA THR A 219 -28.66 -13.11 0.80
C THR A 219 -28.99 -12.88 2.26
N SER A 220 -28.94 -11.61 2.66
CA SER A 220 -29.15 -11.19 4.03
C SER A 220 -30.37 -11.94 4.55
N ILE A 221 -30.35 -12.38 5.81
CA ILE A 221 -31.51 -13.03 6.45
C ILE A 221 -32.77 -12.15 6.32
N LEU A 222 -32.61 -10.84 6.10
CA LEU A 222 -33.69 -9.91 5.77
C LEU A 222 -34.35 -10.15 4.39
N SER A 223 -33.61 -10.67 3.40
CA SER A 223 -34.13 -11.01 2.08
C SER A 223 -35.02 -12.27 2.08
N TYR A 224 -34.82 -13.18 3.04
CA TYR A 224 -35.70 -14.33 3.22
C TYR A 224 -37.06 -13.94 3.83
N LYS A 225 -37.11 -12.90 4.67
CA LYS A 225 -38.36 -12.44 5.29
C LYS A 225 -39.32 -11.75 4.32
N ASN A 226 -38.80 -11.05 3.31
CA ASN A 226 -39.67 -10.36 2.34
C ASN A 226 -40.31 -11.33 1.35
N ASN A 227 -39.59 -12.36 0.90
CA ASN A 227 -40.16 -13.35 -0.02
C ASN A 227 -41.21 -14.25 0.64
N GLN A 228 -41.15 -14.45 1.96
CA GLN A 228 -42.18 -15.23 2.67
C GLN A 228 -43.48 -14.43 2.85
N MET A 229 -43.39 -13.10 3.03
CA MET A 229 -44.57 -12.24 3.15
C MET A 229 -45.34 -12.03 1.84
N ASP A 230 -44.68 -12.16 0.68
CA ASP A 230 -45.32 -12.00 -0.63
C ASP A 230 -45.97 -13.32 -1.11
N VAL A 231 -45.41 -14.48 -0.75
CA VAL A 231 -46.04 -15.79 -1.03
C VAL A 231 -47.32 -15.99 -0.19
N ASP A 232 -47.30 -15.62 1.08
CA ASP A 232 -48.49 -15.73 1.96
C ASP A 232 -49.64 -14.77 1.56
N LYS A 233 -49.35 -13.75 0.75
CA LYS A 233 -50.35 -12.81 0.20
C LYS A 233 -50.97 -13.29 -1.12
N GLU A 234 -50.27 -14.12 -1.90
CA GLU A 234 -50.79 -14.68 -3.13
C GLU A 234 -51.65 -15.94 -2.90
N GLU A 235 -51.42 -16.70 -1.82
CA GLU A 235 -52.27 -17.86 -1.47
C GLU A 235 -53.61 -17.49 -0.80
N ASN A 236 -53.84 -16.21 -0.46
CA ASN A 236 -55.07 -15.72 0.19
C ASN A 236 -55.92 -14.78 -0.69
N ARG A 237 -55.82 -14.89 -2.02
CA ARG A 237 -56.70 -14.22 -3.00
C ARG A 237 -57.39 -15.23 -3.90
#